data_AF-A0A938H813-F1
#
_entry.id   AF-A0A938H813-F1
#
_cell.length_a   1.000
_cell.length_b   1.000
_cell.length_c   1.000
_cell.angle_alpha   90.00
_cell.angle_beta   90.00
_cell.angle_gamma   90.00
#
_symmetry.space_group_name_H-M   'P 1'
#
loop_
_entity.id
_entity.type
_entity.pdbx_description
1 polymer ?
#
loop_
_entity_poly.entity_id
_entity_poly.type
_entity_poly.pdbx_seq_one_letter_code
_entity_poly.pdbx_strand_id
1 'polypeptide(L)'
;AARMLKEFRKESPKPLLKAAYIDSAIYIGDNQLDALTSIKSKNELIGELVGLLQSPARNVISALQSGGSTIAGLVKTLESRAA
;
A
#
# COMPACT_ATOMS: atom_id res chain seq x y z
N ALA A 1 7.82 1.14 -17.22
CA ALA A 1 8.94 0.85 -18.14
C ALA A 1 10.11 0.17 -17.42
N ALA A 2 10.71 0.78 -16.39
CA ALA A 2 11.83 0.18 -15.64
C ALA A 2 11.53 -1.22 -15.07
N ARG A 3 10.33 -1.43 -14.49
CA ARG A 3 9.92 -2.76 -13.97
C ARG A 3 9.89 -3.84 -15.07
N MET A 4 9.35 -3.51 -16.25
CA MET A 4 9.36 -4.42 -17.41
C MET A 4 10.79 -4.73 -17.90
N LEU A 5 11.68 -3.74 -17.91
CA LEU A 5 13.08 -3.95 -18.29
C LEU A 5 13.79 -4.90 -17.30
N LYS A 6 13.52 -4.76 -15.99
CA LYS A 6 14.05 -5.64 -14.95
C LYS A 6 13.51 -7.07 -15.08
N GLU A 7 12.25 -7.25 -15.49
CA GLU A 7 11.69 -8.57 -15.77
C GLU A 7 12.30 -9.21 -17.03
N PHE A 8 12.46 -8.45 -18.10
CA PHE A 8 13.08 -8.92 -19.34
C PHE A 8 14.54 -9.38 -19.12
N ARG A 9 15.24 -8.74 -18.18
CA ARG A 9 16.61 -9.09 -17.81
C ARG A 9 16.77 -10.41 -17.06
N LYS A 10 15.68 -11.01 -16.57
CA LYS A 10 15.72 -12.35 -15.96
C LYS A 10 15.99 -13.44 -16.99
N GLU A 11 15.50 -13.26 -18.23
CA GLU A 11 15.63 -14.23 -19.31
C GLU A 11 16.79 -13.90 -20.26
N SER A 12 17.10 -12.61 -20.43
CA SER A 12 18.20 -12.17 -21.30
C SER A 12 18.92 -10.94 -20.74
N PRO A 13 20.26 -10.93 -20.65
CA PRO A 13 21.02 -9.84 -20.01
C PRO A 13 20.93 -8.49 -20.75
N LYS A 14 20.41 -8.46 -21.97
CA LYS A 14 20.15 -7.24 -22.76
C LYS A 14 18.64 -7.05 -22.90
N PRO A 15 18.10 -5.83 -22.72
CA PRO A 15 18.74 -4.52 -22.96
C PRO A 15 19.36 -3.87 -21.71
N LEU A 16 20.34 -2.98 -21.94
CA LEU A 16 20.97 -2.14 -20.90
C LEU A 16 20.27 -0.80 -20.81
N LEU A 17 20.08 -0.30 -19.59
CA LEU A 17 19.62 1.07 -19.36
C LEU A 17 20.78 2.05 -19.59
N LYS A 18 20.65 2.93 -20.59
CA LYS A 18 21.64 3.99 -20.86
C LYS A 18 21.34 5.26 -20.06
N ALA A 19 20.10 5.74 -20.15
CA ALA A 19 19.62 6.88 -19.39
C ALA A 19 18.08 6.83 -19.25
N ALA A 20 17.57 7.45 -18.19
CA ALA A 20 16.15 7.71 -17.98
C ALA A 20 15.97 9.16 -17.52
N TYR A 21 14.88 9.78 -17.98
CA TYR A 21 14.47 11.11 -17.56
C TYR A 21 13.10 11.00 -16.87
N ILE A 22 13.04 11.35 -15.59
CA ILE A 22 11.82 11.28 -14.78
C ILE A 22 11.73 12.52 -13.92
N ASP A 23 10.65 13.28 -14.05
CA ASP A 23 10.32 14.42 -13.18
C ASP A 23 11.50 15.39 -12.96
N SER A 24 12.11 15.84 -14.06
CA SER A 24 13.30 16.70 -14.10
C SER A 24 14.61 16.09 -13.57
N ALA A 25 14.58 14.85 -13.06
CA ALA A 25 15.77 14.11 -12.71
C ALA A 25 16.28 13.27 -13.90
N ILE A 26 17.61 13.29 -14.08
CA ILE A 26 18.32 12.49 -15.10
C ILE A 26 19.05 11.35 -14.39
N TYR A 27 18.70 10.12 -14.76
CA TYR A 27 19.34 8.90 -14.27
C TYR A 27 20.19 8.34 -15.40
N ILE A 28 21.50 8.23 -15.19
CA ILE A 28 22.45 7.76 -16.21
C ILE A 28 23.06 6.45 -15.74
N GLY A 29 23.13 5.48 -16.65
CA GLY A 29 23.76 4.20 -16.43
C GLY A 29 22.81 3.11 -15.89
N ASP A 30 23.28 1.88 -16.04
CA ASP A 30 22.50 0.67 -15.74
C ASP A 30 22.32 0.42 -14.23
N ASN A 31 23.24 0.97 -13.42
CA ASN A 31 23.19 0.95 -11.97
C ASN A 31 21.97 1.69 -11.39
N GLN A 32 21.34 2.58 -12.16
CA GLN A 32 20.15 3.30 -11.74
C GLN A 32 18.86 2.51 -11.99
N LEU A 33 18.92 1.33 -12.63
CA LEU A 33 17.72 0.55 -12.94
C LEU A 33 16.96 0.13 -11.68
N ASP A 34 17.66 -0.28 -10.62
CA ASP A 34 17.02 -0.65 -9.36
C ASP A 34 16.30 0.52 -8.70
N ALA A 35 16.94 1.70 -8.66
CA ALA A 35 16.32 2.93 -8.18
C ALA A 35 15.05 3.28 -8.97
N LEU A 36 15.11 3.18 -10.31
CA LEU A 36 13.97 3.45 -11.18
C LEU A 36 12.83 2.44 -11.02
N THR A 37 13.12 1.18 -10.65
CA THR A 37 12.06 0.20 -10.35
C THR A 37 11.39 0.42 -9.00
N SER A 38 12.11 1.03 -8.06
CA SER A 38 11.62 1.33 -6.71
C SER A 38 10.68 2.54 -6.69
N ILE A 39 10.76 3.44 -7.67
CA ILE A 39 9.85 4.57 -7.81
C ILE A 39 8.40 4.03 -7.92
N LYS A 40 7.58 4.37 -6.94
CA LYS A 40 6.15 4.05 -6.92
C LYS A 40 5.42 4.85 -8.00
N SER A 41 4.43 4.23 -8.63
CA SER A 41 3.56 4.96 -9.57
C SER A 41 2.66 5.95 -8.82
N LYS A 42 2.16 6.97 -9.53
CA LYS A 42 1.19 7.94 -8.97
C LYS A 42 -0.02 7.24 -8.34
N ASN A 43 -0.52 6.17 -8.96
CA ASN A 43 -1.67 5.42 -8.44
C ASN A 43 -1.34 4.63 -7.17
N GLU A 44 -0.15 4.03 -7.09
CA GLU A 44 0.33 3.38 -5.86
C GLU A 44 0.46 4.39 -4.72
N LEU A 45 1.01 5.59 -4.99
CA LEU A 45 1.12 6.67 -4.01
C LEU A 45 -0.25 7.20 -3.56
N ILE A 46 -1.20 7.37 -4.49
CA ILE A 46 -2.57 7.75 -4.14
C ILE A 46 -3.22 6.67 -3.27
N GLY A 47 -3.04 5.38 -3.60
CA GLY A 47 -3.57 4.28 -2.80
C GLY A 47 -2.99 4.24 -1.39
N GLU A 48 -1.68 4.47 -1.25
CA GLU A 48 -1.02 4.58 0.05
C GLU A 48 -1.51 5.78 0.85
N LEU A 49 -1.67 6.94 0.20
CA LEU A 49 -2.22 8.15 0.83
C LEU A 49 -3.67 7.93 1.32
N VAL A 50 -4.52 7.34 0.47
CA VAL A 50 -5.91 7.02 0.83
C VAL A 50 -5.94 6.00 1.97
N GLY A 51 -5.08 4.97 1.93
CA GLY A 51 -4.95 4.00 3.00
C GLY A 51 -4.52 4.62 4.33
N LEU A 52 -3.51 5.50 4.30
CA LEU A 52 -3.05 6.25 5.47
C LEU A 52 -4.15 7.15 6.02
N LEU A 53 -4.90 7.84 5.16
CA LEU A 53 -6.01 8.70 5.57
C LEU A 53 -7.18 7.90 6.17
N GLN A 54 -7.45 6.70 5.65
CA GLN A 54 -8.53 5.83 6.12
C GLN A 54 -8.18 5.06 7.40
N SER A 55 -6.89 4.83 7.70
CA SER A 55 -6.43 4.05 8.86
C SER A 55 -7.02 4.56 10.19
N PRO A 56 -6.91 5.87 10.53
CA PRO A 56 -7.46 6.39 11.77
C PRO A 56 -9.00 6.30 11.83
N ALA A 57 -9.67 6.61 10.72
CA ALA A 57 -11.13 6.55 10.65
C ALA A 57 -11.66 5.13 10.86
N ARG A 58 -11.02 4.12 10.26
CA ARG A 58 -11.37 2.71 10.47
C ARG A 58 -11.14 2.30 11.92
N ASN A 59 -10.00 2.68 12.51
CA ASN A 59 -9.70 2.36 13.91
C ASN A 59 -10.73 2.94 14.88
N VAL A 60 -11.19 4.16 14.65
CA VAL A 60 -12.23 4.81 15.48
C VAL A 60 -13.58 4.12 15.31
N ILE A 61 -13.99 3.82 14.07
CA ILE A 61 -15.26 3.13 13.80
C ILE A 61 -15.26 1.73 14.44
N SER A 62 -14.16 0.98 14.31
CA SER A 62 -14.01 -0.33 14.93
C SER A 62 -14.09 -0.27 16.46
N ALA A 63 -13.45 0.73 17.07
CA ALA A 63 -13.54 0.94 18.52
C ALA A 63 -14.98 1.25 18.96
N LEU A 64 -15.70 2.12 18.23
CA LEU A 64 -17.08 2.49 18.55
C LEU A 64 -18.05 1.30 18.43
N GLN A 65 -17.92 0.49 17.38
CA GLN A 65 -18.73 -0.71 17.17
C GLN A 65 -18.46 -1.79 18.24
N SER A 66 -17.21 -1.92 18.69
CA SER A 66 -16.84 -2.89 19.74
C SER A 66 -17.51 -2.59 21.09
N GLY A 67 -17.69 -1.31 21.41
CA GLY A 67 -18.42 -0.89 22.61
C GLY A 67 -19.90 -1.30 22.54
N GLY A 68 -20.54 -1.07 21.39
CA GLY A 68 -21.94 -1.45 21.16
C GLY A 68 -22.16 -2.97 21.25
N SER A 69 -21.29 -3.77 20.63
CA SER A 69 -21.40 -5.24 20.66
C SER A 69 -21.17 -5.81 22.05
N THR A 70 -20.25 -5.23 22.82
CA THR A 70 -19.99 -5.63 24.22
C THR A 70 -21.19 -5.34 25.10
N ILE A 71 -21.77 -4.15 25.02
CA ILE A 71 -22.96 -3.79 25.81
C ILE A 71 -24.15 -4.68 25.41
N ALA A 72 -24.39 -4.88 24.12
CA ALA A 72 -25.46 -5.76 23.66
C ALA A 72 -25.28 -7.22 24.13
N GLY A 73 -24.04 -7.73 24.13
CA GLY A 73 -23.72 -9.06 24.64
C GLY A 73 -23.94 -9.19 26.15
N LEU A 74 -23.57 -8.17 26.93
CA LEU A 74 -23.81 -8.12 28.37
C LEU A 74 -25.31 -8.09 28.69
N VAL A 75 -26.08 -7.25 27.99
CA VAL A 75 -27.55 -7.18 28.16
C VAL A 75 -28.20 -8.52 27.87
N LYS A 76 -27.83 -9.18 26.76
CA LYS A 76 -28.35 -10.51 26.40
C LYS A 76 -28.00 -11.59 27.43
N THR A 77 -26.81 -11.50 28.02
CA THR A 77 -26.38 -12.43 29.08
C THR A 77 -27.16 -12.22 30.37
N LEU A 78 -27.47 -10.97 30.73
CA LEU A 78 -28.30 -10.63 31.89
C LEU A 78 -29.75 -11.08 31.68
N GLU A 79 -30.31 -10.86 30.49
CA GLU A 79 -31.66 -11.31 30.10
C GLU A 79 -31.79 -12.84 30.21
N SER A 80 -30.79 -13.58 29.69
CA SER A 80 -30.77 -15.05 29.74
C SER A 80 -30.54 -15.63 31.14
N ARG A 81 -30.08 -14.83 32.11
CA ARG A 81 -29.93 -15.23 33.53
C ARG A 81 -31.13 -14.86 34.40
N ALA A 82 -31.90 -13.85 33.97
CA ALA A 82 -33.09 -13.39 34.68
C ALA A 82 -34.37 -14.15 34.28
N ALA A 83 -34.34 -14.84 33.13
CA ALA A 83 -35.32 -15.86 32.72
C ALA A 83 -34.97 -17.23 33.33
#